data_AF-A0A951HNZ4-F1
#
_entry.id   AF-A0A951HNZ4-F1
#
_cell.length_a   1.000
_cell.length_b   1.000
_cell.length_c   1.000
_cell.angle_alpha   90.00
_cell.angle_beta   90.00
_cell.angle_gamma   90.00
#
_symmetry.space_group_name_H-M   'P 1'
#
loop_
_entity.id
_entity.type
_entity.pdbx_description
1 polymer ?
#
loop_
_entity_poly.entity_id
_entity_poly.type
_entity_poly.pdbx_seq_one_letter_code
_entity_poly.pdbx_strand_id
1 'polypeptide(L)'
;MALSILPLGAEGHAHDPRSRGYCVVYHEDEVNHCPGCGRTQWYVGRVSAECGFCATALPLASATARGAGSHSRNWRPVSEAA
;
A
#
# COMPACT_ATOMS: atom_id res chain seq x y z
N MET A 1 -37.57 -1.23 -24.98
CA MET A 1 -36.71 -0.11 -24.56
C MET A 1 -36.13 -0.47 -23.20
N ALA A 2 -34.81 -0.60 -23.12
CA ALA A 2 -34.10 -0.78 -21.85
C ALA A 2 -34.20 0.50 -21.01
N LEU A 3 -34.15 0.36 -19.68
CA LEU A 3 -33.16 1.04 -18.83
C LEU A 3 -33.19 0.36 -17.46
N SER A 4 -32.14 -0.42 -17.23
CA SER A 4 -31.82 -1.09 -15.99
C SER A 4 -31.65 -0.08 -14.86
N ILE A 5 -32.47 -0.17 -13.82
CA ILE A 5 -32.19 0.49 -12.54
C ILE A 5 -31.17 -0.41 -11.84
N LEU A 6 -29.89 -0.23 -12.16
CA LEU A 6 -28.83 -0.87 -11.38
C LEU A 6 -28.91 -0.32 -9.96
N PRO A 7 -28.87 -1.17 -8.91
CA PRO A 7 -28.79 -0.68 -7.55
C PRO A 7 -27.53 0.17 -7.45
N LEU A 8 -27.65 1.39 -6.91
CA LEU A 8 -26.50 2.16 -6.42
C LEU A 8 -25.77 1.22 -5.47
N GLY A 9 -24.67 0.66 -5.99
CA GLY A 9 -23.88 -0.34 -5.31
C GLY A 9 -23.52 0.22 -3.94
N ALA A 10 -23.52 -0.66 -2.94
CA ALA A 10 -22.99 -0.35 -1.62
C ALA A 10 -21.61 0.31 -1.80
N GLU A 11 -21.59 1.62 -1.70
CA GLU A 11 -20.39 2.43 -1.69
C GLU A 11 -19.70 2.13 -0.38
N GLY A 12 -18.98 0.99 -0.37
CA GLY A 12 -18.02 0.68 0.64
C GLY A 12 -17.16 1.92 0.80
N HIS A 13 -17.17 2.48 2.01
CA HIS A 13 -16.45 3.70 2.32
C HIS A 13 -15.06 3.63 1.69
N ALA A 14 -14.59 4.70 1.05
CA ALA A 14 -13.24 4.75 0.43
C ALA A 14 -12.10 4.39 1.40
N HIS A 15 -12.42 4.32 2.70
CA HIS A 15 -11.56 3.93 3.81
C HIS A 15 -11.88 2.55 4.41
N ASP A 16 -12.65 1.69 3.75
CA ASP A 16 -12.90 0.34 4.25
C ASP A 16 -11.56 -0.43 4.40
N PRO A 17 -11.16 -0.79 5.63
CA PRO A 17 -9.83 -1.36 5.89
C PRO A 17 -9.71 -2.80 5.36
N ARG A 18 -10.84 -3.46 5.08
CA ARG A 18 -10.86 -4.85 4.57
C ARG A 18 -10.56 -4.93 3.07
N SER A 19 -10.91 -3.89 2.31
CA SER A 19 -10.74 -3.82 0.85
C SER A 19 -9.44 -3.12 0.39
N ARG A 20 -8.74 -2.41 1.28
CA ARG A 20 -7.52 -1.64 0.92
C ARG A 20 -6.23 -2.47 0.85
N GLY A 21 -6.20 -3.69 1.38
CA GLY A 21 -4.98 -4.49 1.54
C GLY A 21 -4.03 -3.95 2.62
N TYR A 22 -2.99 -4.73 2.96
CA TYR A 22 -1.98 -4.31 3.95
C TYR A 22 -0.94 -3.39 3.29
N CYS A 23 -0.90 -2.13 3.70
CA CYS A 23 0.09 -1.16 3.22
C CYS A 23 1.23 -1.05 4.24
N VAL A 24 2.37 -1.68 3.96
CA VAL A 24 3.59 -1.49 4.76
C VAL A 24 4.16 -0.11 4.44
N VAL A 25 4.38 0.70 5.47
CA VAL A 25 5.03 2.02 5.35
C VAL A 25 6.34 2.00 6.12
N TYR A 26 7.31 2.80 5.68
CA TYR A 26 8.57 2.96 6.39
C TYR A 26 8.42 4.02 7.49
N HIS A 27 8.74 3.65 8.73
CA HIS A 27 8.72 4.54 9.90
C HIS A 27 10.13 5.02 10.26
N GLU A 28 10.34 6.33 10.31
CA GLU A 28 11.69 6.90 10.51
C GLU A 28 12.26 6.58 11.89
N ASP A 29 11.38 6.42 12.88
CA ASP A 29 11.70 6.20 14.30
C ASP A 29 11.75 4.71 14.72
N GLU A 30 11.60 3.77 13.78
CA GLU A 30 11.54 2.33 14.07
C GLU A 30 12.56 1.53 13.23
N VAL A 31 12.93 0.34 13.71
CA VAL A 31 13.68 -0.63 12.91
C VAL A 31 12.72 -1.28 11.90
N ASN A 32 12.84 -0.88 10.64
CA ASN A 32 11.98 -1.41 9.57
C ASN A 32 12.60 -2.65 8.93
N HIS A 33 11.81 -3.73 8.87
CA HIS A 33 12.16 -4.93 8.12
C HIS A 33 11.58 -4.88 6.72
N CYS A 34 12.40 -5.19 5.71
CA CYS A 34 11.93 -5.25 4.33
C CYS A 34 10.95 -6.42 4.16
N PRO A 35 9.72 -6.20 3.67
CA PRO A 35 8.76 -7.29 3.45
C PRO A 35 9.17 -8.24 2.31
N GLY A 36 10.09 -7.81 1.43
CA GLY A 36 10.59 -8.65 0.34
C GLY A 36 11.72 -9.60 0.75
N CYS A 37 12.66 -9.17 1.61
CA CYS A 37 13.85 -9.97 1.95
C CYS A 37 14.19 -10.03 3.46
N GLY A 38 13.41 -9.40 4.33
CA GLY A 38 13.57 -9.39 5.79
C GLY A 38 14.70 -8.49 6.32
N ARG A 39 15.51 -7.89 5.45
CA ARG A 39 16.68 -7.08 5.84
C ARG A 39 16.29 -5.65 6.23
N THR A 40 17.19 -4.95 6.92
CA THR A 40 16.93 -3.63 7.53
C THR A 40 17.74 -2.49 6.92
N GLN A 41 18.45 -2.71 5.80
CA GLN A 41 19.16 -1.62 5.13
C GLN A 41 18.26 -0.94 4.10
N TRP A 42 18.22 0.39 4.20
CA TRP A 42 17.36 1.24 3.42
C TRP A 42 18.12 2.43 2.84
N TYR A 43 17.74 2.85 1.65
CA TYR A 43 18.03 4.14 1.05
C TYR A 43 16.80 5.03 1.21
N VAL A 44 16.86 5.95 2.16
CA VAL A 44 15.72 6.81 2.53
C VAL A 44 15.73 8.06 1.65
N GLY A 45 14.72 8.17 0.78
CA GLY A 45 14.47 9.33 -0.07
C GLY A 45 13.52 10.33 0.59
N ARG A 46 12.92 11.24 -0.19
CA ARG A 46 11.97 12.24 0.33
C ARG A 46 10.55 11.70 0.53
N VAL A 47 10.19 10.64 -0.18
CA VAL A 47 8.81 10.11 -0.24
C VAL A 47 8.74 8.60 -0.06
N SER A 48 9.85 7.89 -0.28
CA SER A 48 9.96 6.44 -0.14
C SER A 48 11.30 6.04 0.45
N ALA A 49 11.35 4.85 1.03
CA ALA A 49 12.56 4.14 1.42
C ALA A 49 12.72 2.89 0.55
N GLU A 50 13.86 2.73 -0.10
CA GLU A 50 14.17 1.57 -0.94
C GLU A 50 15.12 0.61 -0.22
N CYS A 51 14.81 -0.68 -0.19
CA CYS A 51 15.69 -1.67 0.40
C CYS A 51 16.93 -1.85 -0.47
N GLY A 52 18.13 -1.62 0.06
CA GLY A 52 19.35 -1.70 -0.75
C GLY A 52 19.81 -3.12 -1.09
N PHE A 53 19.05 -4.16 -0.72
CA PHE A 53 19.33 -5.55 -1.09
C PHE A 53 18.44 -6.07 -2.22
N CYS A 54 17.12 -5.86 -2.13
CA CYS A 54 16.16 -6.39 -3.09
C CYS A 54 15.39 -5.30 -3.85
N ALA A 55 15.77 -4.03 -3.69
CA ALA A 55 15.13 -2.86 -4.30
C ALA A 55 13.62 -2.71 -4.00
N THR A 56 13.13 -3.36 -2.94
CA THR A 56 11.73 -3.17 -2.49
C THR A 56 11.57 -1.76 -1.96
N ALA A 57 10.71 -0.96 -2.61
CA ALA A 57 10.41 0.40 -2.21
C ALA A 57 9.13 0.48 -1.36
N LEU A 58 9.23 1.09 -0.19
CA LEU A 58 8.11 1.41 0.69
C LEU A 58 7.88 2.92 0.74
N PRO A 59 6.63 3.40 0.82
CA PRO A 59 6.37 4.81 1.04
C PRO A 59 6.73 5.21 2.48
N LEU A 60 7.24 6.42 2.70
CA LEU A 60 7.51 6.93 4.05
C LEU A 60 6.19 7.22 4.76
N ALA A 61 6.08 6.83 6.03
CA ALA A 61 4.90 7.12 6.86
C ALA A 61 4.55 8.63 6.84
N SER A 62 5.56 9.49 6.97
CA SER A 62 5.44 10.94 6.90
C SER A 62 4.98 11.48 5.54
N ALA A 63 5.22 10.74 4.44
CA ALA A 63 4.73 11.08 3.10
C ALA A 63 3.29 10.56 2.85
N THR A 64 2.92 9.39 3.41
CA THR A 64 1.57 8.82 3.25
C THR A 64 0.48 9.60 3.97
N ALA A 65 0.81 10.27 5.09
CA ALA A 65 -0.14 11.07 5.85
C ALA A 65 -0.63 12.34 5.10
N ARG A 66 0.08 12.76 4.05
CA ARG A 66 -0.17 14.02 3.34
C ARG A 66 -1.16 13.90 2.16
N GLY A 67 -1.73 12.72 1.91
CA GLY A 67 -2.83 12.58 0.95
C GLY A 67 -3.14 11.13 0.56
N ALA A 68 -4.42 10.87 0.26
CA ALA A 68 -4.97 9.56 -0.12
C ALA A 68 -4.43 8.95 -1.43
N GLY A 69 -3.34 9.49 -1.98
CA GLY A 69 -2.74 9.07 -3.26
C GLY A 69 -1.61 8.05 -3.15
N SER A 70 -1.03 7.85 -1.96
CA SER A 70 0.13 6.95 -1.79
C SER A 70 -0.22 5.50 -1.49
N HIS A 71 -1.50 5.20 -1.23
CA HIS A 71 -1.96 3.81 -1.17
C HIS A 71 -1.83 3.25 -2.58
N SER A 72 -1.01 2.22 -2.75
CA SER A 72 -0.89 1.46 -3.98
C SER A 72 -2.25 0.94 -4.41
N ARG A 73 -2.99 1.74 -5.21
CA ARG A 73 -4.32 1.41 -5.77
C ARG A 73 -4.31 0.18 -6.68
N ASN A 74 -3.15 -0.45 -6.86
CA ASN A 74 -2.95 -1.60 -7.72
C ASN A 74 -2.22 -2.74 -7.00
N TRP A 75 -2.35 -2.86 -5.67
CA TRP A 75 -2.03 -4.13 -5.01
C TRP A 75 -2.93 -5.20 -5.63
N ARG A 76 -2.36 -6.01 -6.53
CA ARG A 76 -3.02 -7.23 -6.98
C ARG A 76 -2.73 -8.26 -5.89
N PRO A 77 -3.74 -8.95 -5.35
CA PRO A 77 -3.46 -10.15 -4.60
C PRO A 77 -2.61 -11.06 -5.45
N VAL A 78 -1.40 -11.37 -4.96
CA VAL A 78 -0.82 -12.66 -5.28
C VAL A 78 -1.85 -13.64 -4.73
N SER A 79 -2.68 -14.15 -5.63
CA SER A 79 -3.64 -15.18 -5.30
C SER A 79 -2.84 -16.32 -4.71
N GLU A 80 -3.31 -16.84 -3.58
CA GLU A 80 -3.12 -18.24 -3.23
C GLU A 80 -3.36 -19.07 -4.49
N ALA A 81 -2.26 -19.46 -5.13
CA ALA A 81 -2.20 -20.50 -6.14
C ALA A 81 -1.92 -21.80 -5.39
N ALA A 82 -2.95 -22.35 -4.74
CA ALA A 82 -3.13 -23.76 -4.39
C ALA A 82 -4.48 -23.96 -3.68
#